data_AF-A0A1G9UWR3-F1
#
_entry.id   AF-A0A1G9UWR3-F1
#
_cell.length_a   1.000
_cell.length_b   1.000
_cell.length_c   1.000
_cell.angle_alpha   90.00
_cell.angle_beta   90.00
_cell.angle_gamma   90.00
#
_symmetry.space_group_name_H-M   'P 1'
#
loop_
_entity.id
_entity.type
_entity.pdbx_description
1 polymer ?
#
loop_
_entity_poly.entity_id
_entity_poly.type
_entity_poly.pdbx_seq_one_letter_code
_entity_poly.pdbx_strand_id
1 'polypeptide(L)'
;MKHRMVYLTLTVMYLLLLSCSKRQAAEMAPTPPVTPEKPETAVTYTNFAQALFQTKCGGCHSAGRGAAAIWTFNGLASITTNQSRIRQAVLVNKSMPLGRTLSAEELKSLQEWFDKNMPE
;
A
#
# COMPACT_ATOMS: atom_id res chain seq x y z
N MET A 1 50.32 -20.65 -26.61
CA MET A 1 48.86 -20.89 -26.45
C MET A 1 48.32 -20.34 -25.13
N LYS A 2 49.00 -20.52 -23.98
CA LYS A 2 48.61 -19.96 -22.67
C LYS A 2 48.39 -18.43 -22.66
N HIS A 3 49.29 -17.64 -23.24
CA HIS A 3 49.12 -16.18 -23.28
C HIS A 3 47.91 -15.74 -24.12
N ARG A 4 47.61 -16.43 -25.24
CA ARG A 4 46.40 -16.16 -26.04
C ARG A 4 45.12 -16.45 -25.24
N MET A 5 45.13 -17.50 -24.42
CA MET A 5 44.02 -17.83 -23.53
C MET A 5 43.83 -16.76 -22.43
N VAL A 6 44.94 -16.28 -21.85
CA VAL A 6 44.92 -15.21 -20.84
C VAL A 6 44.43 -13.88 -21.42
N TYR A 7 44.90 -13.51 -22.61
CA TYR A 7 44.42 -12.30 -23.30
C TYR A 7 42.93 -12.41 -23.67
N LEU A 8 42.47 -13.60 -24.07
CA LEU A 8 41.06 -13.83 -24.40
C LEU A 8 40.16 -13.77 -23.15
N THR A 9 40.63 -14.23 -21.98
CA THR A 9 39.90 -14.07 -20.72
C THR A 9 39.86 -12.61 -20.25
N LEU A 10 40.94 -11.85 -20.46
CA LEU A 10 41.02 -10.45 -20.02
C LEU A 10 40.12 -9.53 -20.85
N THR A 11 40.01 -9.78 -22.15
CA THR A 11 39.12 -9.02 -23.04
C THR A 11 37.64 -9.29 -22.76
N VAL A 12 37.26 -10.53 -22.45
CA VAL A 12 35.88 -10.89 -22.06
C VAL A 12 35.49 -10.22 -20.74
N MET A 13 36.40 -10.18 -19.76
CA MET A 13 36.15 -9.49 -18.48
C MET A 13 35.98 -7.98 -18.65
N TYR A 14 36.74 -7.35 -19.56
CA TYR A 14 36.60 -5.93 -19.89
C TYR A 14 35.25 -5.61 -20.58
N LEU A 15 34.77 -6.51 -21.46
CA LEU A 15 33.45 -6.36 -22.10
C LEU A 15 32.28 -6.47 -21.12
N LEU A 16 32.43 -7.28 -20.06
CA LEU A 16 31.40 -7.40 -19.01
C LEU A 16 31.25 -6.11 -18.17
N LEU A 17 32.34 -5.35 -17.96
CA LEU A 17 32.30 -4.08 -17.22
C LEU A 17 31.57 -2.96 -17.99
N LEU A 18 31.53 -3.04 -19.33
CA LEU A 18 30.80 -2.08 -20.18
C LEU A 18 29.29 -2.38 -20.25
N SER A 19 28.85 -3.58 -19.86
CA SER A 19 27.43 -3.98 -19.90
C SER A 19 26.58 -3.38 -18.78
N CYS A 20 27.18 -2.79 -17.75
CA CYS A 20 26.46 -2.10 -16.66
C CYS A 20 26.26 -0.59 -16.88
N SER A 21 26.77 0.00 -17.97
CA SER A 21 26.63 1.45 -18.23
C SER A 21 25.52 1.83 -19.23
N LYS A 22 24.67 0.87 -19.64
CA LYS A 22 23.44 1.15 -20.39
C LYS A 22 22.19 0.84 -19.56
N ARG A 23 22.10 1.42 -18.36
CA ARG A 23 20.79 1.88 -17.91
C ARG A 23 20.50 3.15 -18.70
N GLN A 24 19.88 2.97 -19.86
CA GLN A 24 19.20 4.05 -20.53
C GLN A 24 18.34 4.74 -19.46
N ALA A 25 18.67 6.01 -19.19
CA ALA A 25 17.71 6.93 -18.64
C ALA A 25 16.48 6.77 -19.52
N ALA A 26 15.44 6.15 -18.96
CA ALA A 26 14.13 6.18 -19.58
C ALA A 26 13.86 7.65 -19.84
N GLU A 27 13.77 7.94 -21.14
CA GLU A 27 13.27 9.17 -21.71
C GLU A 27 12.33 9.86 -20.73
N MET A 28 12.68 11.09 -20.33
CA MET A 28 11.70 11.97 -19.70
C MET A 28 10.62 12.18 -20.74
N ALA A 29 9.60 11.31 -20.73
CA ALA A 29 8.34 11.62 -21.35
C ALA A 29 7.93 12.99 -20.80
N PRO A 30 7.51 13.94 -21.65
CA PRO A 30 6.96 15.20 -21.17
C PRO A 30 5.89 14.84 -20.13
N THR A 31 6.03 15.38 -18.92
CA THR A 31 4.97 15.31 -17.93
C THR A 31 3.66 15.65 -18.64
N PRO A 32 2.64 14.78 -18.59
CA PRO A 32 1.29 15.20 -18.96
C PRO A 32 1.01 16.51 -18.24
N PRO A 33 0.31 17.48 -18.87
CA PRO A 33 -0.03 18.72 -18.20
C PRO A 33 -0.59 18.38 -16.82
N VAL A 34 -0.03 19.02 -15.79
CA VAL A 34 -0.58 18.98 -14.44
C VAL A 34 -2.01 19.48 -14.57
N THR A 35 -2.94 18.55 -14.75
CA THR A 35 -4.35 18.79 -14.46
C THR A 35 -4.34 19.36 -13.05
N PRO A 36 -4.94 20.54 -12.81
CA PRO A 36 -5.07 21.05 -11.46
C PRO A 36 -5.62 19.92 -10.62
N GLU A 37 -4.85 19.46 -9.64
CA GLU A 37 -5.33 18.52 -8.64
C GLU A 37 -6.53 19.21 -8.02
N LYS A 38 -7.73 18.80 -8.45
CA LYS A 38 -8.97 19.14 -7.79
C LYS A 38 -8.69 18.94 -6.32
N PRO A 39 -9.03 19.88 -5.41
CA PRO A 39 -8.79 19.68 -4.00
C PRO A 39 -9.33 18.30 -3.63
N GLU A 40 -8.43 17.33 -3.42
CA GLU A 40 -8.85 16.00 -3.05
C GLU A 40 -9.41 16.19 -1.65
N THR A 41 -10.73 16.12 -1.54
CA THR A 41 -11.40 16.25 -0.25
C THR A 41 -10.75 15.25 0.68
N ALA A 42 -10.05 15.75 1.69
CA ALA A 42 -9.25 14.90 2.56
C ALA A 42 -10.13 13.77 3.12
N VAL A 43 -9.64 12.54 3.06
CA VAL A 43 -10.34 11.39 3.65
C VAL A 43 -10.35 11.56 5.17
N THR A 44 -11.53 11.48 5.78
CA THR A 44 -11.74 11.61 7.23
C THR A 44 -12.56 10.46 7.78
N TYR A 45 -12.69 10.39 9.11
CA TYR A 45 -13.55 9.42 9.76
C TYR A 45 -15.01 9.63 9.34
N THR A 46 -15.48 10.87 9.43
CA THR A 46 -16.86 11.27 9.16
C THR A 46 -17.27 11.13 7.69
N ASN A 47 -16.36 11.34 6.73
CA ASN A 47 -16.69 11.28 5.31
C ASN A 47 -16.43 9.92 4.65
N PHE A 48 -15.68 9.02 5.29
CA PHE A 48 -15.26 7.74 4.70
C PHE A 48 -15.12 6.63 5.72
N ALA A 49 -14.22 6.77 6.70
CA ALA A 49 -13.74 5.62 7.46
C ALA A 49 -14.88 5.00 8.31
N GLN A 50 -15.73 5.82 8.92
CA GLN A 50 -16.87 5.35 9.70
C GLN A 50 -17.77 4.42 8.88
N ALA A 51 -18.17 4.85 7.68
CA ALA A 51 -19.03 4.06 6.80
C ALA A 51 -18.35 2.77 6.36
N LEU A 52 -17.05 2.81 6.03
CA LEU A 52 -16.27 1.62 5.67
C LEU A 52 -16.26 0.60 6.81
N PHE A 53 -15.86 1.02 8.02
CA PHE A 53 -15.79 0.12 9.18
C PHE A 53 -17.16 -0.43 9.57
N GLN A 54 -18.21 0.40 9.52
CA GLN A 54 -19.56 -0.03 9.85
C GLN A 54 -20.09 -1.08 8.86
N THR A 55 -19.88 -0.86 7.56
CA THR A 55 -20.45 -1.73 6.50
C THR A 55 -19.62 -2.98 6.23
N LYS A 56 -18.28 -2.87 6.25
CA LYS A 56 -17.38 -3.96 5.87
C LYS A 56 -16.91 -4.78 7.07
N CYS A 57 -16.79 -4.17 8.25
CA CYS A 57 -16.22 -4.80 9.44
C CYS A 57 -17.26 -5.08 10.53
N GLY A 58 -18.22 -4.18 10.74
CA GLY A 58 -19.20 -4.23 11.84
C GLY A 58 -20.04 -5.51 11.88
N GLY A 59 -20.31 -6.15 10.74
CA GLY A 59 -21.04 -7.42 10.69
C GLY A 59 -20.44 -8.52 11.57
N CYS A 60 -19.11 -8.55 11.72
CA CYS A 60 -18.42 -9.50 12.59
C CYS A 60 -17.80 -8.85 13.83
N HIS A 61 -17.47 -7.57 13.75
CA HIS A 61 -16.73 -6.84 14.80
C HIS A 61 -17.59 -5.89 15.63
N SER A 62 -18.92 -5.87 15.54
CA SER A 62 -19.75 -5.11 16.49
C SER A 62 -20.03 -5.88 17.79
N ALA A 63 -20.49 -5.19 18.83
CA ALA A 63 -20.86 -5.82 20.10
C ALA A 63 -21.84 -6.99 19.88
N GLY A 64 -21.58 -8.13 20.53
CA GLY A 64 -22.38 -9.35 20.40
C GLY A 64 -22.18 -10.13 19.09
N ARG A 65 -21.21 -9.76 18.24
CA ARG A 65 -20.86 -10.48 17.02
C ARG A 65 -19.69 -11.44 17.24
N GLY A 66 -19.54 -12.41 16.34
CA GLY A 66 -18.61 -13.54 16.49
C GLY A 66 -17.14 -13.15 16.65
N ALA A 67 -16.73 -11.97 16.16
CA ALA A 67 -15.35 -11.49 16.30
C ALA A 67 -15.18 -10.35 17.32
N ALA A 68 -16.24 -10.01 18.08
CA ALA A 68 -16.22 -8.93 19.07
C ALA A 68 -15.16 -9.14 20.17
N ALA A 69 -14.93 -10.40 20.57
CA ALA A 69 -13.92 -10.76 21.57
C ALA A 69 -12.47 -10.50 21.09
N ILE A 70 -12.26 -10.44 19.78
CA ILE A 70 -10.95 -10.18 19.17
C ILE A 70 -10.71 -8.68 19.04
N TRP A 71 -11.72 -7.98 18.52
CA TRP A 71 -11.77 -6.54 18.38
C TRP A 71 -13.24 -6.13 18.21
N THR A 72 -13.68 -5.14 18.98
CA THR A 72 -15.02 -4.58 18.86
C THR A 72 -14.94 -3.17 18.25
N PHE A 73 -15.54 -2.98 17.09
CA PHE A 73 -15.80 -1.68 16.52
C PHE A 73 -16.91 -0.98 17.30
N ASN A 74 -16.57 0.13 17.96
CA ASN A 74 -17.49 0.99 18.69
C ASN A 74 -17.21 2.49 18.46
N GLY A 75 -16.63 2.83 17.31
CA GLY A 75 -16.29 4.20 16.92
C GLY A 75 -14.80 4.43 16.72
N LEU A 76 -14.41 5.68 16.45
CA LEU A 76 -13.04 6.08 16.11
C LEU A 76 -12.01 5.58 17.14
N ALA A 77 -12.30 5.69 18.43
CA ALA A 77 -11.39 5.28 19.50
C ALA A 77 -11.00 3.79 19.45
N SER A 78 -11.94 2.90 19.07
CA SER A 78 -11.61 1.47 18.89
C SER A 78 -10.67 1.22 17.72
N ILE A 79 -10.75 2.05 16.68
CA ILE A 79 -9.87 1.96 15.51
C ILE A 79 -8.50 2.49 15.87
N THR A 80 -8.40 3.69 16.45
CA THR A 80 -7.12 4.33 16.79
C THR A 80 -6.32 3.50 17.79
N THR A 81 -6.96 3.00 18.84
CA THR A 81 -6.31 2.14 19.85
C THR A 81 -5.81 0.80 19.25
N ASN A 82 -6.37 0.36 18.12
CA ASN A 82 -6.01 -0.90 17.47
C ASN A 82 -5.36 -0.69 16.08
N GLN A 83 -4.92 0.52 15.75
CA GLN A 83 -4.54 0.93 14.39
C GLN A 83 -3.52 -0.02 13.75
N SER A 84 -2.50 -0.44 14.49
CA SER A 84 -1.41 -1.28 13.97
C SER A 84 -1.92 -2.66 13.59
N ARG A 85 -2.79 -3.24 14.44
CA ARG A 85 -3.39 -4.55 14.19
C ARG A 85 -4.35 -4.51 13.00
N ILE A 86 -5.16 -3.47 12.91
CA ILE A 86 -6.12 -3.27 11.82
C ILE A 86 -5.37 -3.06 10.51
N ARG A 87 -4.38 -2.16 10.48
CA ARG A 87 -3.51 -1.92 9.32
C ARG A 87 -2.82 -3.20 8.87
N GLN A 88 -2.26 -3.98 9.81
CA GLN A 88 -1.64 -5.26 9.48
C GLN A 88 -2.63 -6.25 8.86
N ALA A 89 -3.83 -6.39 9.42
CA ALA A 89 -4.82 -7.36 8.93
C ALA A 89 -5.42 -6.97 7.57
N VAL A 90 -5.72 -5.68 7.38
CA VAL A 90 -6.49 -5.20 6.22
C VAL A 90 -5.58 -4.75 5.07
N LEU A 91 -4.53 -3.99 5.37
CA LEU A 91 -3.70 -3.34 4.34
C LEU A 91 -2.47 -4.19 3.97
N VAL A 92 -1.88 -4.89 4.94
CA VAL A 92 -0.67 -5.70 4.72
C VAL A 92 -1.03 -7.14 4.39
N ASN A 93 -1.67 -7.85 5.31
CA ASN A 93 -2.00 -9.27 5.16
C ASN A 93 -3.20 -9.49 4.24
N LYS A 94 -4.08 -8.48 4.12
CA LYS A 94 -5.34 -8.55 3.37
C LYS A 94 -6.20 -9.77 3.76
N SER A 95 -6.15 -10.15 5.04
CA SER A 95 -6.88 -11.30 5.59
C SER A 95 -8.27 -10.93 6.12
N MET A 96 -8.59 -9.64 6.11
CA MET A 96 -9.87 -9.09 6.55
C MET A 96 -10.42 -8.13 5.48
N PRO A 97 -11.75 -8.10 5.27
CA PRO A 97 -12.78 -8.91 5.94
C PRO A 97 -12.80 -10.39 5.53
N LEU A 98 -13.21 -11.30 6.41
CA LEU A 98 -13.33 -12.73 6.06
C LEU A 98 -14.40 -12.96 4.99
N GLY A 99 -14.06 -13.74 3.96
CA GLY A 99 -14.98 -14.12 2.88
C GLY A 99 -15.39 -12.96 1.95
N ARG A 100 -14.81 -11.77 2.11
CA ARG A 100 -15.03 -10.59 1.27
C ARG A 100 -13.70 -9.88 1.04
N THR A 101 -13.69 -8.91 0.14
CA THR A 101 -12.53 -8.06 -0.11
C THR A 101 -12.96 -6.61 -0.16
N LEU A 102 -12.05 -5.71 0.22
CA LEU A 102 -12.19 -4.30 -0.08
C LEU A 102 -11.80 -4.05 -1.54
N SER A 103 -12.41 -3.06 -2.18
CA SER A 103 -11.99 -2.62 -3.52
C SER A 103 -10.60 -1.95 -3.45
N ALA A 104 -9.97 -1.76 -4.61
CA ALA A 104 -8.69 -1.06 -4.68
C ALA A 104 -8.79 0.38 -4.18
N GLU A 105 -9.90 1.06 -4.50
CA GLU A 105 -10.20 2.42 -4.07
C GLU A 105 -10.44 2.47 -2.55
N GLU A 106 -11.21 1.53 -2.00
CA GLU A 106 -11.43 1.42 -0.55
C GLU A 106 -10.10 1.20 0.20
N LEU A 107 -9.22 0.33 -0.32
CA LEU A 107 -7.89 0.12 0.25
C LEU A 107 -7.01 1.37 0.16
N LYS A 108 -7.04 2.08 -0.98
CA LYS A 108 -6.28 3.31 -1.18
C LYS A 108 -6.74 4.41 -0.20
N SER A 109 -8.05 4.66 -0.11
CA SER A 109 -8.61 5.66 0.80
C SER A 109 -8.36 5.30 2.27
N LEU A 110 -8.43 4.02 2.64
CA LEU A 110 -8.11 3.57 3.99
C LEU A 110 -6.62 3.75 4.33
N GLN A 111 -5.73 3.42 3.39
CA GLN A 111 -4.29 3.64 3.52
C GLN A 111 -3.99 5.12 3.73
N GLU A 112 -4.54 5.99 2.88
CA GLU A 112 -4.39 7.44 2.96
C GLU A 112 -4.89 7.99 4.30
N TRP A 113 -6.06 7.55 4.76
CA TRP A 113 -6.62 7.99 6.03
C TRP A 113 -5.72 7.62 7.21
N PHE A 114 -5.17 6.40 7.24
CA PHE A 114 -4.21 6.03 8.28
C PHE A 114 -2.88 6.78 8.15
N ASP A 115 -2.39 7.06 6.93
CA ASP A 115 -1.13 7.79 6.71
C ASP A 115 -1.25 9.27 7.12
N LYS A 116 -2.44 9.85 7.01
CA LYS A 116 -2.77 11.21 7.49
C LYS A 116 -3.10 11.25 8.99
N ASN A 117 -2.74 10.22 9.75
CA ASN A 117 -2.99 10.09 11.20
C ASN A 117 -4.48 10.08 11.58
N MET A 118 -5.33 9.49 10.74
CA MET A 118 -6.76 9.24 11.01
C MET A 118 -7.54 10.50 11.43
N PRO A 119 -7.59 11.55 10.58
CA PRO A 119 -8.38 12.74 10.88
C PRO A 119 -9.87 12.38 11.03
N GLU A 120 -10.56 13.09 11.93
CA GLU A 120 -12.00 12.89 12.20
C GLU A 120 -12.89 13.50 11.13
#